data_AF-A0A6J4XUP7-F1
#
_entry.id   AF-A0A6J4XUP7-F1
#
_cell.length_a   1.000
_cell.length_b   1.000
_cell.length_c   1.000
_cell.angle_alpha   90.00
_cell.angle_beta   90.00
_cell.angle_gamma   90.00
#
_symmetry.space_group_name_H-M   'P 1'
#
loop_
_entity.id
_entity.type
_entity.pdbx_description
1 polymer ?
#
loop_
_entity_poly.entity_id
_entity_poly.type
_entity_poly.pdbx_seq_one_letter_code
_entity_poly.pdbx_strand_id
1 'polypeptide(L)'
;YSPENKNQLANILDFVVLPKKGRLSAKEKEIEHSEEFIESRRKHSAVESSINALENHGLDRCLDHGLHGFKRYVALAVLARNIQILGHLIQQKELKQQKRRKAA
;
A
#
# COMPACT_ATOMS: atom_id res chain seq x y z
N TYR A 1 15.49 2.21 -8.61
CA TYR A 1 15.90 1.09 -9.48
C TYR A 1 17.34 0.75 -9.18
N SER A 2 17.60 -0.48 -8.78
CA SER A 2 18.93 -1.09 -8.73
C SER A 2 18.81 -2.44 -9.44
N PRO A 3 19.70 -2.77 -10.41
CA PRO A 3 19.70 -4.08 -11.05
C PRO A 3 19.80 -5.22 -10.04
N GLU A 4 20.61 -5.03 -9.00
CA GLU A 4 20.79 -6.04 -7.94
C GLU A 4 19.47 -6.31 -7.21
N ASN A 5 18.77 -5.26 -6.78
CA ASN A 5 17.48 -5.44 -6.10
C ASN A 5 16.46 -6.13 -7.02
N LYS A 6 16.46 -5.80 -8.33
CA LYS A 6 15.54 -6.45 -9.28
C LYS A 6 15.82 -7.96 -9.36
N ASN A 7 17.09 -8.35 -9.44
CA ASN A 7 17.49 -9.76 -9.50
C ASN A 7 17.16 -10.50 -8.21
N GLN A 8 17.45 -9.89 -7.05
CA GLN A 8 17.14 -10.50 -5.75
C GLN A 8 15.62 -10.66 -5.55
N LEU A 9 14.83 -9.63 -5.91
CA LEU A 9 13.37 -9.68 -5.82
C LEU A 9 12.77 -10.73 -6.76
N ALA A 10 13.36 -10.96 -7.93
CA ALA A 10 12.89 -11.96 -8.88
C ALA A 10 13.01 -13.40 -8.36
N ASN A 11 13.81 -13.63 -7.31
CA ASN A 11 13.90 -14.93 -6.65
C ASN A 11 12.81 -15.14 -5.57
N ILE A 12 12.09 -14.09 -5.18
CA ILE A 12 11.16 -14.09 -4.05
C ILE A 12 9.72 -13.79 -4.51
N LEU A 13 9.56 -13.02 -5.58
CA LEU A 13 8.27 -12.58 -6.11
C LEU A 13 8.03 -13.18 -7.48
N ASP A 14 6.80 -13.66 -7.71
CA ASP A 14 6.36 -14.16 -9.02
C ASP A 14 6.38 -13.05 -10.09
N PHE A 15 6.16 -11.80 -9.67
CA PHE A 15 6.16 -10.64 -10.57
C PHE A 15 6.81 -9.41 -9.91
N VAL A 16 7.90 -8.92 -10.50
CA VAL A 16 8.68 -7.79 -9.97
C VAL A 16 8.35 -6.50 -10.69
N VAL A 17 7.74 -5.56 -9.97
CA VAL A 17 7.39 -4.23 -10.48
C VAL A 17 8.35 -3.20 -9.92
N LEU A 18 9.53 -3.09 -10.54
CA LEU A 18 10.54 -2.10 -10.18
C LEU A 18 10.83 -1.17 -11.37
N PRO A 19 10.16 -0.01 -11.47
CA PRO A 19 10.33 0.88 -12.62
C PRO A 19 11.75 1.44 -12.67
N LYS A 20 12.37 1.38 -13.85
CA LYS A 20 13.70 1.91 -14.10
C LYS A 20 13.64 3.42 -14.28
N LYS A 21 14.55 4.12 -13.61
CA LYS A 21 14.70 5.57 -13.77
C LYS A 21 15.53 5.85 -15.03
N GLY A 22 15.14 6.87 -15.80
CA GLY A 22 15.89 7.31 -16.97
C GLY A 22 15.56 6.54 -18.26
N ARG A 23 16.53 6.42 -19.16
CA ARG A 23 16.32 5.81 -20.49
C ARG A 23 16.09 4.31 -20.39
N LEU A 24 15.00 3.84 -21.00
CA LEU A 24 14.66 2.43 -21.15
C LEU A 24 15.22 1.88 -22.46
N SER A 25 15.68 0.63 -22.43
CA SER A 25 15.88 -0.19 -23.64
C SER A 25 14.54 -0.63 -24.22
N ALA A 26 14.53 -1.13 -25.46
CA ALA A 26 13.30 -1.61 -26.11
C ALA A 26 12.59 -2.70 -25.28
N LYS A 27 13.35 -3.68 -24.76
CA LYS A 27 12.82 -4.76 -23.92
C LYS A 27 12.25 -4.25 -22.59
N GLU A 28 12.95 -3.32 -21.93
CA GLU A 28 12.47 -2.72 -20.69
C GLU A 28 11.20 -1.91 -20.92
N LYS A 29 11.11 -1.21 -22.06
CA LYS A 29 9.92 -0.47 -22.45
C LYS A 29 8.73 -1.41 -22.65
N GLU A 30 8.91 -2.51 -23.36
CA GLU A 30 7.85 -3.51 -23.56
C GLU A 30 7.32 -4.07 -22.22
N ILE A 31 8.22 -4.37 -21.29
CA ILE A 31 7.84 -4.86 -19.95
C ILE A 31 7.12 -3.78 -19.13
N GLU A 32 7.67 -2.57 -19.03
CA GLU A 32 7.08 -1.51 -18.20
C GLU A 32 5.77 -0.94 -18.76
N HIS A 33 5.52 -1.12 -20.07
CA HIS A 33 4.28 -0.74 -20.72
C HIS A 33 3.26 -1.88 -20.82
N SER A 34 3.58 -3.08 -20.32
CA SER A 34 2.59 -4.14 -20.22
C SER A 34 1.47 -3.74 -19.26
N GLU A 35 0.26 -4.24 -19.53
CA GLU A 35 -0.92 -3.90 -18.74
C GLU A 35 -0.75 -4.30 -17.26
N GLU A 36 -0.22 -5.50 -17.02
CA GLU A 36 0.03 -6.03 -15.68
C GLU A 36 1.04 -5.18 -14.89
N PHE A 37 2.10 -4.69 -15.55
CA PHE A 37 3.10 -3.83 -14.92
C PHE A 37 2.49 -2.47 -14.54
N ILE A 38 1.72 -1.87 -15.44
CA ILE A 38 1.06 -0.58 -15.20
C ILE A 38 0.04 -0.69 -14.06
N GLU A 39 -0.81 -1.72 -14.08
CA GLU A 39 -1.83 -1.91 -13.05
C GLU A 39 -1.20 -2.11 -11.68
N SER A 40 -0.19 -2.98 -11.60
CA SER A 40 0.52 -3.26 -10.35
C SER A 40 1.30 -2.03 -9.86
N ARG A 41 1.92 -1.27 -10.76
CA ARG A 41 2.60 -0.02 -10.41
C ARG A 41 1.63 1.01 -9.82
N ARG A 42 0.40 1.11 -10.33
CA ARG A 42 -0.62 2.03 -9.80
C ARG A 42 -1.03 1.68 -8.36
N LYS A 43 -0.95 0.41 -7.96
CA LYS A 43 -1.23 -0.03 -6.58
C LYS A 43 -0.23 0.52 -5.57
N HIS A 44 0.98 0.90 -6.00
CA HIS A 44 1.99 1.49 -5.11
C HIS A 44 1.48 2.76 -4.41
N SER A 45 0.80 3.66 -5.13
CA SER A 45 0.23 4.88 -4.51
C SER A 45 -0.80 4.58 -3.43
N ALA A 46 -1.54 3.47 -3.53
CA ALA A 46 -2.47 3.04 -2.49
C ALA A 46 -1.74 2.51 -1.25
N VAL A 47 -0.61 1.82 -1.44
CA VAL A 47 0.28 1.39 -0.34
C VAL A 47 0.85 2.60 0.39
N GLU A 48 1.43 3.55 -0.33
CA GLU A 48 1.99 4.79 0.26
C GLU A 48 0.93 5.60 1.01
N SER A 49 -0.28 5.73 0.43
CA SER A 49 -1.40 6.38 1.11
C SER A 49 -1.80 5.64 2.41
N SER A 50 -1.73 4.31 2.41
CA SER A 50 -1.99 3.50 3.60
C SER A 50 -0.92 3.68 4.68
N ILE A 51 0.36 3.72 4.29
CA ILE A 51 1.49 4.00 5.19
C ILE A 51 1.35 5.41 5.80
N ASN A 52 1.18 6.43 4.96
CA ASN A 52 1.02 7.81 5.42
C ASN A 52 -0.15 7.98 6.40
N ALA A 53 -1.26 7.28 6.18
CA ALA A 53 -2.36 7.34 7.15
C ALA A 53 -2.08 6.56 8.45
N LEU A 54 -1.20 5.55 8.46
CA LEU A 54 -0.70 4.98 9.72
C LEU A 54 0.19 5.98 10.48
N GLU A 55 1.10 6.66 9.77
CA GLU A 55 2.00 7.69 10.31
C GLU A 55 1.21 8.86 10.91
N ASN A 56 0.23 9.40 10.19
CA ASN A 56 -0.68 10.45 10.68
C ASN A 56 -1.48 10.02 11.92
N HIS A 57 -1.70 8.72 12.10
CA HIS A 57 -2.37 8.15 13.27
C HIS A 57 -1.41 7.64 14.36
N GLY A 58 -0.14 8.07 14.30
CA GLY A 58 0.82 7.91 15.38
C GLY A 58 1.72 6.67 15.29
N LEU A 59 1.83 6.03 14.12
CA LEU A 59 2.79 4.93 13.91
C LEU A 59 4.23 5.35 14.26
N ASP A 60 4.61 6.60 13.98
CA ASP A 60 5.95 7.13 14.21
C ASP A 60 6.21 7.56 15.67
N ARG A 61 5.22 7.43 16.55
CA ARG A 61 5.32 7.86 17.94
C ARG A 61 5.38 6.65 18.88
N CYS A 62 6.57 6.35 19.38
CA CYS A 62 6.78 5.37 20.45
C CYS A 62 7.25 6.11 21.72
N LEU A 63 6.44 6.10 22.77
CA LEU A 63 6.80 6.71 24.07
C LEU A 63 7.55 5.74 24.99
N ASP A 64 7.47 4.45 24.70
CA ASP A 64 8.20 3.41 25.41
C ASP A 64 9.63 3.27 24.87
N HIS A 65 10.54 2.81 25.72
CA HIS A 65 11.91 2.50 25.32
C HIS A 65 12.09 1.03 24.95
N GLY A 66 13.01 0.76 24.02
CA GLY A 66 13.42 -0.58 23.63
C GLY A 66 12.47 -1.29 22.66
N LEU A 67 12.94 -2.43 22.14
CA LEU A 67 12.26 -3.17 21.07
C LEU A 67 10.85 -3.64 21.45
N HIS A 68 10.63 -4.01 22.71
CA HIS A 68 9.33 -4.49 23.18
C HIS A 68 8.28 -3.38 23.13
N GLY A 69 8.62 -2.17 23.61
CA GLY A 69 7.77 -0.99 23.51
C GLY A 69 7.47 -0.65 22.05
N PHE A 70 8.51 -0.60 21.22
CA PHE A 70 8.39 -0.35 19.78
C PHE A 70 7.40 -1.32 19.10
N LYS A 71 7.58 -2.64 19.30
CA LYS A 71 6.68 -3.66 18.73
C LYS A 71 5.23 -3.47 19.14
N ARG A 72 5.01 -3.12 20.41
CA ARG A 72 3.66 -2.86 20.95
C ARG A 72 3.00 -1.67 20.26
N TYR A 73 3.71 -0.56 20.12
CA TYR A 73 3.19 0.65 19.49
C TYR A 73 2.87 0.43 18.01
N VAL A 74 3.78 -0.23 17.26
CA VAL A 74 3.52 -0.60 15.86
C VAL A 74 2.29 -1.49 15.74
N ALA A 75 2.16 -2.52 16.59
CA ALA A 75 1.00 -3.41 16.58
C ALA A 75 -0.31 -2.65 16.87
N LEU A 76 -0.31 -1.74 17.84
CA LEU A 76 -1.48 -0.93 18.18
C LEU A 76 -1.87 0.03 17.06
N ALA A 77 -0.90 0.67 16.39
CA ALA A 77 -1.17 1.55 15.25
C ALA A 77 -1.84 0.79 14.10
N VAL A 78 -1.33 -0.40 13.75
CA VAL A 78 -1.92 -1.27 12.72
C VAL A 78 -3.33 -1.71 13.12
N LEU A 79 -3.54 -2.15 14.36
CA LEU A 79 -4.85 -2.55 14.87
C LEU A 79 -5.87 -1.40 14.80
N ALA A 80 -5.50 -0.21 15.28
CA ALA A 80 -6.36 0.96 15.27
C ALA A 80 -6.77 1.35 13.84
N ARG A 81 -5.83 1.34 12.89
CA ARG A 81 -6.13 1.62 11.49
C ARG A 81 -7.08 0.59 10.88
N ASN A 82 -6.92 -0.70 11.19
CA ASN A 82 -7.83 -1.73 10.72
C ASN A 82 -9.26 -1.50 11.22
N ILE A 83 -9.44 -1.08 12.47
CA ILE A 83 -10.75 -0.72 13.03
C ILE A 83 -11.37 0.47 12.27
N GLN A 84 -10.59 1.51 11.97
CA GLN A 84 -11.05 2.66 11.19
C GLN A 84 -11.50 2.25 9.78
N ILE A 85 -10.75 1.36 9.12
CA ILE A 85 -11.11 0.83 7.78
C ILE A 85 -12.44 0.07 7.84
N LEU A 86 -12.62 -0.80 8.84
CA LEU A 86 -13.89 -1.51 9.03
C LEU A 86 -15.06 -0.54 9.23
N GLY A 87 -14.88 0.49 10.06
CA GLY A 87 -15.87 1.55 10.26
C GLY A 87 -16.23 2.25 8.95
N HIS A 88 -15.23 2.62 8.15
CA HIS A 88 -15.44 3.23 6.84
C HIS A 88 -16.24 2.32 5.90
N LEU A 89 -15.91 1.03 5.83
CA LEU A 89 -16.62 0.07 4.98
C LEU A 89 -18.10 -0.06 5.36
N ILE A 90 -18.40 -0.09 6.66
CA ILE A 90 -19.78 -0.13 7.16
C ILE A 90 -20.54 1.14 6.75
N GLN A 91 -19.94 2.31 6.95
CA GLN A 91 -20.54 3.60 6.55
C GLN A 91 -20.81 3.67 5.04
N GLN A 92 -19.87 3.22 4.21
CA GLN A 92 -20.05 3.18 2.76
C GLN A 92 -21.20 2.25 2.33
N LYS A 93 -21.32 1.09 3.00
CA LYS A 93 -22.44 0.16 2.76
C LYS A 93 -23.78 0.81 3.07
N GLU A 94 -23.86 1.50 4.20
CA GLU A 94 -25.08 2.19 4.62
C GLU A 94 -25.45 3.35 3.67
N LEU A 95 -24.47 4.19 3.30
CA LEU A 95 -24.67 5.27 2.33
C LEU A 95 -25.20 4.75 0.99
N LYS A 96 -24.69 3.61 0.52
CA LYS A 96 -25.16 2.97 -0.71
C LYS A 96 -26.62 2.51 -0.60
N GLN A 97 -27.02 1.98 0.55
CA GLN A 97 -28.41 1.58 0.80
C GLN A 97 -29.34 2.80 0.84
N GLN A 98 -28.93 3.88 1.53
CA GLN A 98 -29.71 5.12 1.60
C GLN A 98 -29.90 5.75 0.22
N LYS A 99 -28.85 5.79 -0.62
CA LYS A 99 -28.94 6.30 -2.00
C LYS A 99 -29.94 5.49 -2.84
N ARG A 100 -29.96 4.16 -2.70
CA ARG A 100 -30.93 3.30 -3.39
C ARG A 100 -32.37 3.58 -2.96
N ARG A 101 -32.60 3.75 -1.65
CA ARG A 101 -33.94 4.08 -1.10
C ARG A 101 -34.46 5.43 -1.56
N LYS A 102 -33.58 6.41 -1.77
CA LYS A 102 -33.96 7.75 -2.26
C LYS A 102 -34.21 7.80 -3.77
N ALA A 103 -33.73 6.81 -4.52
CA ALA A 103 -33.87 6.74 -5.97
C ALA A 103 -35.07 5.87 -6.42
N ALA A 104 -35.68 5.13 -5.49
CA ALA A 104 -36.92 4.39 -5.67
C ALA A 104 -38.11 5.25 -5.19
#